data_AF-A0A6P7FS64-F1
#
_entry.id   AF-A0A6P7FS64-F1
#
_cell.length_a   1.000
_cell.length_b   1.000
_cell.length_c   1.000
_cell.angle_alpha   90.00
_cell.angle_beta   90.00
_cell.angle_gamma   90.00
#
_symmetry.space_group_name_H-M   'P 1'
#
loop_
_entity.id
_entity.type
_entity.pdbx_description
1 polymer ?
#
loop_
_entity_poly.entity_id
_entity_poly.type
_entity_poly.pdbx_seq_one_letter_code
_entity_poly.pdbx_strand_id
1 'polypeptide(L)'
;MSMEIYAIVNGNVLPYILDPNFEKYLPVIPSEVSYVNFTWKAGNKKYYYHFDRLQSYDQSILEAPVISIKTKGRVPRRPKEFSIFLPCIGNSSGIAKFGIGLLIETRKGKPLNGTPLRLKLKKECAQRNPDPECDKKCANQGRCNHEKICQCPEGYMGPYCRTALCYPQCMNGGNCTSPGICSCPPGFQGRHCEGGICGEKCLNGGKCIQKDTCECSKGYYGPHCEYSRCIIPCLNGGKCKAVNKCRCPRGFRGDHCEIGRAKPARSNCQLACKHGTCVDDSCVCDPGWYGRLCHHKKGVLV
;
A
#
# COMPACT_ATOMS: atom_id res chain seq x y z
N MET A 1 -3.76 -0.14 26.00
CA MET A 1 -2.43 -0.33 25.38
C MET A 1 -2.22 0.82 24.42
N SER A 2 -1.18 1.62 24.62
CA SER A 2 -0.85 2.76 23.75
C SER A 2 -0.44 2.25 22.37
N MET A 3 -0.96 2.89 21.31
CA MET A 3 -0.61 2.54 19.93
C MET A 3 0.73 3.20 19.58
N GLU A 4 1.73 2.39 19.23
CA GLU A 4 3.04 2.91 18.80
C GLU A 4 2.99 3.26 17.30
N ILE A 5 3.48 4.45 16.95
CA ILE A 5 3.58 4.92 15.57
C ILE A 5 5.05 4.80 15.14
N TYR A 6 5.34 4.00 14.12
CA TYR A 6 6.71 3.72 13.71
C TYR A 6 7.11 4.46 12.45
N ALA A 7 8.15 5.28 12.48
CA ALA A 7 8.64 5.90 11.24
C ALA A 7 9.54 4.96 10.41
N ILE A 8 10.36 4.17 11.09
CA ILE A 8 11.38 3.31 10.48
C ILE A 8 11.32 1.95 11.17
N VAL A 9 11.14 0.89 10.39
CA VAL A 9 11.08 -0.49 10.89
C VAL A 9 12.07 -1.33 10.12
N ASN A 10 12.88 -2.12 10.84
CA ASN A 10 13.88 -3.03 10.25
C ASN A 10 14.85 -2.36 9.25
N GLY A 11 15.12 -1.06 9.44
CA GLY A 11 16.01 -0.30 8.56
C GLY A 11 15.36 0.17 7.25
N ASN A 12 14.03 0.19 7.17
CA ASN A 12 13.31 0.81 6.06
C ASN A 12 12.35 1.87 6.59
N VAL A 13 12.31 3.02 5.93
CA VAL A 13 11.26 4.01 6.15
C VAL A 13 9.93 3.43 5.71
N LEU A 14 8.89 3.58 6.52
CA LEU A 14 7.57 3.05 6.16
C LEU A 14 6.96 3.79 4.96
N PRO A 15 6.26 3.10 4.04
CA PRO A 15 5.79 3.69 2.79
C PRO A 15 4.91 4.93 2.95
N TYR A 16 4.08 4.99 4.00
CA TYR A 16 3.19 6.14 4.22
C TYR A 16 3.95 7.45 4.50
N ILE A 17 5.19 7.37 5.01
CA ILE A 17 6.05 8.55 5.23
C ILE A 17 6.68 9.03 3.91
N LEU A 18 6.82 8.13 2.94
CA LEU A 18 7.37 8.42 1.62
C LEU A 18 6.31 8.94 0.65
N ASP A 19 5.04 8.99 1.04
CA ASP A 19 3.96 9.57 0.23
C ASP A 19 4.25 11.06 -0.02
N PRO A 20 4.30 11.52 -1.29
CA PRO A 20 4.48 12.94 -1.62
C PRO A 20 3.43 13.87 -1.00
N ASN A 21 2.24 13.35 -0.68
CA ASN A 21 1.16 14.06 -0.02
C ASN A 21 1.14 13.86 1.50
N PHE A 22 2.11 13.14 2.09
CA PHE A 22 2.18 12.87 3.53
C PHE A 22 1.94 14.13 4.37
N GLU A 23 2.58 15.24 3.99
CA GLU A 23 2.48 16.54 4.68
C GLU A 23 1.06 17.14 4.67
N LYS A 24 0.22 16.79 3.69
CA LYS A 24 -1.19 17.22 3.62
C LYS A 24 -2.07 16.45 4.60
N TYR A 25 -1.66 15.23 4.95
CA TYR A 25 -2.38 14.35 5.86
C TYR A 25 -1.92 14.52 7.32
N LEU A 26 -0.96 15.42 7.59
CA LEU A 26 -0.51 15.68 8.94
C LEU A 26 -1.32 16.81 9.58
N PRO A 27 -1.88 16.60 10.78
CA PRO A 27 -2.55 17.68 11.49
C PRO A 27 -1.53 18.74 11.90
N VAL A 28 -2.04 19.94 12.15
CA VAL A 28 -1.25 20.99 12.80
C VAL A 28 -0.97 20.55 14.24
N ILE A 29 0.30 20.62 14.65
CA ILE A 29 0.69 20.37 16.04
C ILE A 29 0.02 21.46 16.89
N PRO A 30 -0.76 21.10 17.92
CA PRO A 30 -1.56 22.09 18.66
C PRO A 30 -0.73 23.07 19.50
N SER A 31 -1.35 24.18 19.91
CA SER A 31 -0.70 25.22 20.74
C SER A 31 -0.17 24.68 22.07
N GLU A 32 -0.84 23.66 22.62
CA GLU A 32 -0.56 23.00 23.91
C GLU A 32 0.75 22.22 23.90
N VAL A 33 1.18 21.74 22.73
CA VAL A 33 2.29 20.78 22.61
C VAL A 33 3.60 21.53 22.43
N SER A 34 4.38 21.66 23.50
CA SER A 34 5.69 22.35 23.46
C SER A 34 6.84 21.46 22.97
N TYR A 35 6.68 20.14 23.02
CA TYR A 35 7.66 19.18 22.51
C TYR A 35 7.00 17.87 22.06
N VAL A 36 7.70 17.13 21.20
CA VAL A 36 7.30 15.79 20.75
C VAL A 36 8.39 14.80 21.09
N ASN A 37 8.02 13.68 21.68
CA ASN A 37 8.94 12.62 22.07
C ASN A 37 9.06 11.55 21.00
N PHE A 38 10.27 11.07 20.78
CA PHE A 38 10.61 10.03 19.82
C PHE A 38 11.45 8.95 20.49
N THR A 39 11.08 7.70 20.27
CA THR A 39 11.86 6.55 20.70
C THR A 39 12.55 5.90 19.50
N TRP A 40 13.84 5.60 19.63
CA TRP A 40 14.61 4.94 18.58
C TRP A 40 15.62 3.91 19.11
N LYS A 41 15.99 2.97 18.25
CA LYS A 41 17.07 1.99 18.50
C LYS A 41 17.63 1.46 17.19
N ALA A 42 18.90 1.05 17.21
CA ALA A 42 19.59 0.40 16.09
C ALA A 42 19.72 -1.13 16.24
N GLY A 43 19.51 -1.66 17.45
CA GLY A 43 19.78 -3.07 17.76
C GLY A 43 21.26 -3.40 17.57
N ASN A 44 21.56 -4.50 16.88
CA ASN A 44 22.94 -4.98 16.71
C ASN A 44 23.69 -4.25 15.58
N LYS A 45 22.99 -3.64 14.62
CA LYS A 45 23.62 -2.89 13.52
C LYS A 45 24.03 -1.49 14.00
N LYS A 46 25.06 -0.90 13.37
CA LYS A 46 25.54 0.45 13.68
C LYS A 46 25.00 1.45 12.65
N TYR A 47 24.19 2.38 13.10
CA TYR A 47 23.68 3.50 12.32
C TYR A 47 24.08 4.84 12.93
N TYR A 48 24.28 5.82 12.06
CA TYR A 48 24.61 7.20 12.39
C TYR A 48 23.48 8.10 11.90
N TYR A 49 23.13 9.10 12.69
CA TYR A 49 22.09 10.04 12.36
C TYR A 49 22.68 11.44 12.16
N HIS A 50 22.03 12.22 11.31
CA HIS A 50 22.31 13.62 11.08
C HIS A 50 21.00 14.37 10.85
N PHE A 51 20.65 15.24 11.80
CA PHE A 51 19.63 16.26 11.64
C PHE A 51 20.23 17.42 10.85
N ASP A 52 20.05 17.40 9.55
CA ASP A 52 20.63 18.36 8.61
C ASP A 52 19.72 19.57 8.37
N ARG A 53 18.48 19.52 8.88
CA ARG A 53 17.51 20.61 8.78
C ARG A 53 16.64 20.67 10.03
N LEU A 54 16.72 21.78 10.75
CA LEU A 54 15.83 22.17 11.85
C LEU A 54 15.54 23.65 11.66
N GLN A 55 14.48 23.97 10.93
CA GLN A 55 14.19 25.35 10.52
C GLN A 55 12.73 25.69 10.69
N SER A 56 12.45 26.89 11.18
CA SER A 56 11.14 27.51 11.07
C SER A 56 11.07 28.31 9.77
N TYR A 57 9.95 28.20 9.06
CA TYR A 57 9.65 29.01 7.88
C TYR A 57 8.87 30.29 8.25
N ASP A 58 8.34 30.37 9.47
CA ASP A 58 7.54 31.48 9.98
C ASP A 58 8.14 31.96 11.31
N GLN A 59 9.31 32.61 11.23
CA GLN A 59 10.13 33.01 12.39
C GLN A 59 9.50 34.09 13.26
N SER A 60 8.42 34.74 12.84
CA SER A 60 7.66 35.69 13.67
C SER A 60 6.69 34.99 14.64
N ILE A 61 6.41 33.70 14.43
CA ILE A 61 5.45 32.90 15.19
C ILE A 61 6.14 31.76 15.94
N LEU A 62 7.11 31.10 15.30
CA LEU A 62 7.80 29.93 15.85
C LEU A 62 9.30 30.06 15.61
N GLU A 63 10.09 29.86 16.66
CA GLU A 63 11.53 29.73 16.57
C GLU A 63 11.96 28.39 15.91
N ALA A 64 13.24 28.26 15.57
CA ALA A 64 13.74 27.02 14.99
C ALA A 64 13.57 25.83 15.98
N PRO A 65 13.12 24.64 15.53
CA PRO A 65 12.99 23.48 16.39
C PRO A 65 14.33 23.09 17.04
N VAL A 66 14.29 22.75 18.32
CA VAL A 66 15.47 22.35 19.10
C VAL A 66 15.34 20.87 19.48
N ILE A 67 16.44 20.13 19.50
CA ILE A 67 16.44 18.71 19.86
C ILE A 67 17.20 18.48 21.18
N SER A 68 16.76 17.51 21.99
CA SER A 68 17.38 17.18 23.28
C SER A 68 18.71 16.40 23.18
N ILE A 69 19.18 16.16 21.95
CA ILE A 69 20.40 15.43 21.62
C ILE A 69 21.25 16.26 20.65
N LYS A 70 22.49 15.85 20.40
CA LYS A 70 23.33 16.50 19.37
C LYS A 70 22.68 16.32 17.98
N THR A 71 22.96 17.23 17.03
CA THR A 71 22.45 17.13 15.65
C THR A 71 23.07 15.99 14.84
N LYS A 72 24.23 15.50 15.23
CA LYS A 72 24.89 14.33 14.65
C LYS A 72 25.32 13.37 15.74
N GLY A 73 25.21 12.07 15.47
CA GLY A 73 25.68 11.07 16.40
C GLY A 73 25.38 9.64 15.98
N ARG A 74 25.53 8.73 16.93
CA ARG A 74 25.23 7.31 16.74
C ARG A 74 23.85 6.97 17.30
N VAL A 75 23.06 6.24 16.54
CA VAL A 75 21.76 5.72 17.00
C VAL A 75 22.00 4.69 18.13
N PRO A 76 21.31 4.79 19.27
CA PRO A 76 21.56 3.95 20.43
C PRO A 76 21.22 2.47 20.17
N ARG A 77 21.96 1.57 20.83
CA ARG A 77 21.74 0.12 20.71
C ARG A 77 20.41 -0.31 21.31
N ARG A 78 20.08 0.22 22.50
CA ARG A 78 18.82 0.01 23.23
C ARG A 78 17.85 1.16 22.94
N PRO A 79 16.52 0.96 23.12
CA PRO A 79 15.56 2.06 23.04
C PRO A 79 16.00 3.24 23.90
N LYS A 80 16.04 4.43 23.31
CA LYS A 80 16.24 5.69 24.04
C LYS A 80 15.27 6.72 23.50
N GLU A 81 14.81 7.61 24.36
CA GLU A 81 13.96 8.72 23.99
C GLU A 81 14.81 9.96 23.70
N PHE A 82 14.36 10.76 22.75
CA PHE A 82 14.77 12.14 22.58
C PHE A 82 13.54 12.98 22.23
N SER A 83 13.65 14.29 22.45
CA SER A 83 12.53 15.22 22.29
C SER A 83 12.90 16.28 21.26
N ILE A 84 11.90 16.71 20.49
CA ILE A 84 11.98 17.87 19.61
C ILE A 84 11.09 18.96 20.21
N PHE A 85 11.70 20.05 20.65
CA PHE A 85 11.05 21.23 21.20
C PHE A 85 10.60 22.17 20.07
N LEU A 86 9.42 22.75 20.24
CA LEU A 86 8.74 23.62 19.28
C LEU A 86 8.44 24.99 19.93
N PRO A 87 9.45 25.86 20.06
CA PRO A 87 9.34 27.13 20.77
C PRO A 87 8.48 28.15 20.00
N CYS A 88 7.30 28.47 20.53
CA CYS A 88 6.45 29.56 20.04
C CYS A 88 6.91 30.91 20.58
N ILE A 89 6.81 31.95 19.75
CA ILE A 89 7.10 33.32 20.16
C ILE A 89 5.85 33.90 20.83
N GLY A 90 5.95 34.20 22.13
CA GLY A 90 4.80 34.47 23.01
C GLY A 90 3.88 35.64 22.61
N ASN A 91 4.31 36.53 21.72
CA ASN A 91 3.54 37.70 21.29
C ASN A 91 2.76 37.48 19.98
N SER A 92 2.88 36.31 19.34
CA SER A 92 2.31 36.04 18.02
C SER A 92 1.43 34.81 18.04
N SER A 93 0.19 34.97 17.57
CA SER A 93 -0.72 33.86 17.29
C SER A 93 -0.69 33.50 15.81
N GLY A 94 -0.81 32.22 15.49
CA GLY A 94 -0.93 31.73 14.12
C GLY A 94 -0.39 30.32 13.92
N ILE A 95 -0.47 29.83 12.68
CA ILE A 95 0.09 28.54 12.30
C ILE A 95 1.44 28.79 11.62
N ALA A 96 2.51 28.32 12.25
CA ALA A 96 3.86 28.33 11.70
C ALA A 96 4.19 27.01 11.01
N LYS A 97 4.83 27.07 9.85
CA LYS A 97 5.41 25.93 9.16
C LYS A 97 6.86 25.77 9.60
N PHE A 98 7.30 24.54 9.79
CA PHE A 98 8.69 24.23 10.09
C PHE A 98 9.13 22.95 9.38
N GLY A 99 10.44 22.79 9.21
CA GLY A 99 11.05 21.68 8.48
C GLY A 99 12.00 20.89 9.35
N ILE A 100 11.84 19.56 9.35
CA ILE A 100 12.80 18.61 9.92
C ILE A 100 13.44 17.81 8.76
N GLY A 101 14.75 17.66 8.82
CA GLY A 101 15.55 16.80 7.96
C GLY A 101 16.29 15.78 8.79
N LEU A 102 16.15 14.50 8.48
CA LEU A 102 16.84 13.41 9.18
C LEU A 102 17.46 12.44 8.18
N LEU A 103 18.80 12.45 8.12
CA LEU A 103 19.59 11.47 7.40
C LEU A 103 20.04 10.36 8.35
N ILE A 104 19.88 9.10 7.95
CA ILE A 104 20.41 7.94 8.67
C ILE A 104 21.32 7.17 7.75
N GLU A 105 22.54 6.88 8.20
CA GLU A 105 23.57 6.24 7.39
C GLU A 105 24.15 5.02 8.10
N THR A 106 24.62 4.07 7.30
CA THR A 106 25.42 2.94 7.77
C THR A 106 26.84 3.40 8.14
N ARG A 107 27.62 2.55 8.80
CA ARG A 107 29.06 2.80 9.08
C ARG A 107 29.89 3.14 7.81
N LYS A 108 29.43 2.70 6.63
CA LYS A 108 30.10 2.96 5.34
C LYS A 108 29.64 4.27 4.68
N GLY A 109 28.85 5.10 5.34
CA GLY A 109 28.30 6.35 4.76
C GLY A 109 27.22 6.12 3.71
N LYS A 110 26.65 4.90 3.62
CA LYS A 110 25.50 4.64 2.74
C LYS A 110 24.21 5.08 3.43
N PRO A 111 23.39 5.96 2.83
CA PRO A 111 22.07 6.32 3.35
C PRO A 111 21.14 5.11 3.45
N LEU A 112 20.31 5.12 4.48
CA LEU A 112 19.22 4.18 4.65
C LEU A 112 18.14 4.45 3.59
N ASN A 113 17.52 3.39 3.05
CA ASN A 113 16.47 3.54 2.05
C ASN A 113 15.33 4.40 2.58
N GLY A 114 14.97 5.44 1.82
CA GLY A 114 13.96 6.43 2.20
C GLY A 114 14.49 7.61 3.02
N THR A 115 15.80 7.68 3.30
CA THR A 115 16.44 8.84 3.93
C THR A 115 17.28 9.62 2.89
N PRO A 116 17.44 10.96 3.02
CA PRO A 116 17.01 11.81 4.12
C PRO A 116 15.49 11.99 4.19
N LEU A 117 14.92 11.83 5.38
CA LEU A 117 13.53 12.17 5.65
C LEU A 117 13.41 13.69 5.60
N ARG A 118 12.47 14.19 4.79
CA ARG A 118 12.20 15.62 4.63
C ARG A 118 10.76 15.88 5.03
N LEU A 119 10.55 16.24 6.28
CA LEU A 119 9.23 16.56 6.80
C LEU A 119 9.03 18.07 6.84
N LYS A 120 7.94 18.57 6.25
CA LYS A 120 7.39 19.90 6.54
C LYS A 120 6.12 19.72 7.38
N LEU A 121 6.14 20.33 8.54
CA LEU A 121 5.12 20.20 9.57
C LEU A 121 4.55 21.59 9.88
N LYS A 122 3.39 21.61 10.53
CA LYS A 122 2.71 22.83 10.95
C LYS A 122 2.57 22.81 12.46
N LYS A 123 2.81 23.93 13.13
CA LYS A 123 2.62 24.16 14.57
C LYS A 123 1.71 25.36 14.75
N GLU A 124 0.62 25.19 15.46
CA GLU A 124 -0.19 26.29 15.94
C GLU A 124 0.53 26.89 17.15
N CYS A 125 0.79 28.19 17.12
CA CYS A 125 1.18 28.97 18.28
C CYS A 125 0.00 29.88 18.59
N ALA A 126 -0.50 29.80 19.80
CA ALA A 126 -1.51 30.72 20.29
C ALA A 126 -0.84 31.57 21.35
N GLN A 127 -0.94 32.89 21.22
CA GLN A 127 -0.79 33.77 22.36
C GLN A 127 -1.95 33.41 23.30
N ARG A 128 -1.63 32.66 24.36
CA ARG A 128 -2.62 32.37 25.41
C ARG A 128 -2.72 33.60 26.29
N ASN A 129 -3.48 34.57 25.81
CA ASN A 129 -4.01 35.59 26.69
C ASN A 129 -4.95 34.87 27.67
N PRO A 130 -4.85 35.12 28.98
CA PRO A 130 -5.80 34.58 29.94
C PRO A 130 -7.24 34.88 29.49
N ASP A 131 -8.09 33.86 29.30
CA ASP A 131 -9.50 34.08 28.97
C ASP A 131 -10.31 34.15 30.28
N PRO A 132 -10.80 35.33 30.71
CA PRO A 132 -11.54 35.47 31.96
C PRO A 132 -12.79 34.58 32.01
N GLU A 133 -13.32 34.16 30.85
CA GLU A 133 -14.50 33.30 30.72
C GLU A 133 -14.15 31.83 30.39
N CYS A 134 -12.89 31.43 30.54
CA CYS A 134 -12.41 30.07 30.30
C CYS A 134 -13.30 29.00 30.95
N ASP A 135 -13.75 29.24 32.18
CA ASP A 135 -14.63 28.35 32.95
C ASP A 135 -15.95 27.99 32.24
N LYS A 136 -16.43 28.84 31.31
CA LYS A 136 -17.68 28.62 30.55
C LYS A 136 -17.44 28.05 29.15
N LYS A 137 -16.26 28.24 28.57
CA LYS A 137 -16.00 27.95 27.15
C LYS A 137 -15.40 26.57 26.91
N CYS A 138 -14.71 25.97 27.89
CA CYS A 138 -14.15 24.64 27.76
C CYS A 138 -15.25 23.60 27.45
N ALA A 139 -15.13 22.92 26.31
CA ALA A 139 -16.06 21.90 25.86
C ALA A 139 -15.58 20.48 26.20
N ASN A 140 -16.42 19.48 25.94
CA ASN A 140 -16.07 18.06 26.02
C ASN A 140 -15.41 17.64 27.35
N GLN A 141 -15.84 18.22 28.47
CA GLN A 141 -15.29 17.97 29.81
C GLN A 141 -13.88 18.54 30.06
N GLY A 142 -13.42 19.48 29.24
CA GLY A 142 -12.20 20.25 29.51
C GLY A 142 -12.32 21.09 30.78
N ARG A 143 -11.22 21.23 31.53
CA ARG A 143 -11.18 21.96 32.80
C ARG A 143 -10.35 23.23 32.68
N CYS A 144 -10.85 24.35 33.18
CA CYS A 144 -10.06 25.57 33.22
C CYS A 144 -9.02 25.51 34.35
N ASN A 145 -7.76 25.85 34.07
CA ASN A 145 -6.71 25.96 35.09
C ASN A 145 -6.61 27.38 35.68
N HIS A 146 -5.73 27.56 36.68
CA HIS A 146 -5.49 28.84 37.34
C HIS A 146 -5.00 29.96 36.40
N GLU A 147 -4.35 29.60 35.30
CA GLU A 147 -3.86 30.53 34.27
C GLU A 147 -4.95 30.89 33.25
N LYS A 148 -6.20 30.48 33.49
CA LYS A 148 -7.35 30.72 32.61
C LYS A 148 -7.20 30.07 31.22
N ILE A 149 -6.69 28.84 31.21
CA ILE A 149 -6.49 28.02 30.01
C ILE A 149 -7.23 26.67 30.17
N CYS A 150 -7.93 26.21 29.13
CA CYS A 150 -8.57 24.90 29.13
C CYS A 150 -7.56 23.75 29.06
N GLN A 151 -7.70 22.79 29.96
CA GLN A 151 -7.04 21.50 29.97
C GLN A 151 -7.98 20.47 29.33
N CYS A 152 -7.59 19.94 28.16
CA CYS A 152 -8.44 19.04 27.40
C CYS A 152 -8.29 17.58 27.84
N PRO A 153 -9.39 16.80 27.86
CA PRO A 153 -9.34 15.37 28.11
C PRO A 153 -8.76 14.63 26.90
N GLU A 154 -8.41 13.36 27.12
CA GLU A 154 -7.81 12.51 26.09
C GLU A 154 -8.68 12.47 24.82
N GLY A 155 -8.03 12.65 23.66
CA GLY A 155 -8.71 12.65 22.37
C GLY A 155 -9.35 13.98 21.96
N TYR A 156 -9.23 15.05 22.75
CA TYR A 156 -9.69 16.39 22.39
C TYR A 156 -8.55 17.43 22.45
N MET A 157 -8.65 18.48 21.63
CA MET A 157 -7.64 19.54 21.53
C MET A 157 -8.22 20.91 21.17
N GLY A 158 -7.33 21.91 21.12
CA GLY A 158 -7.64 23.31 20.83
C GLY A 158 -7.91 24.14 22.10
N PRO A 159 -8.02 25.47 21.96
CA PRO A 159 -8.07 26.41 23.09
C PRO A 159 -9.26 26.18 24.03
N TYR A 160 -10.33 25.55 23.53
CA TYR A 160 -11.55 25.24 24.27
C TYR A 160 -11.95 23.76 24.17
N CYS A 161 -11.04 22.86 23.79
CA CYS A 161 -11.28 21.42 23.73
C CYS A 161 -12.41 20.97 22.80
N ARG A 162 -12.70 21.74 21.75
CA ARG A 162 -13.79 21.46 20.79
C ARG A 162 -13.39 20.50 19.68
N THR A 163 -12.09 20.40 19.38
CA THR A 163 -11.60 19.61 18.25
C THR A 163 -11.32 18.19 18.70
N ALA A 164 -12.06 17.21 18.16
CA ALA A 164 -11.81 15.80 18.41
C ALA A 164 -10.61 15.28 17.58
N LEU A 165 -9.85 14.37 18.15
CA LEU A 165 -8.71 13.71 17.54
C LEU A 165 -9.11 12.30 17.07
N CYS A 166 -9.04 12.05 15.77
CA CYS A 166 -9.21 10.72 15.19
C CYS A 166 -7.85 10.17 14.76
N TYR A 167 -7.46 9.04 15.35
CA TYR A 167 -6.31 8.28 14.93
C TYR A 167 -6.67 6.79 14.75
N PRO A 168 -6.47 6.21 13.56
CA PRO A 168 -6.19 6.86 12.28
C PRO A 168 -7.19 7.95 11.88
N GLN A 169 -6.73 8.92 11.08
CA GLN A 169 -7.58 10.01 10.60
C GLN A 169 -8.64 9.51 9.61
N CYS A 170 -9.75 10.25 9.53
CA CYS A 170 -10.80 9.96 8.57
C CYS A 170 -10.31 10.22 7.15
N MET A 171 -10.42 9.22 6.27
CA MET A 171 -10.04 9.27 4.88
C MET A 171 -11.17 9.86 4.02
N ASN A 172 -10.87 10.15 2.75
CA ASN A 172 -11.88 10.49 1.73
C ASN A 172 -12.80 11.67 2.10
N GLY A 173 -12.32 12.61 2.91
CA GLY A 173 -13.09 13.78 3.34
C GLY A 173 -14.03 13.54 4.52
N GLY A 174 -13.89 12.41 5.23
CA GLY A 174 -14.63 12.16 6.47
C GLY A 174 -14.31 13.14 7.58
N ASN A 175 -15.30 13.42 8.43
CA ASN A 175 -15.16 14.36 9.55
C ASN A 175 -15.03 13.61 10.88
N CYS A 176 -14.10 14.06 11.74
CA CYS A 176 -13.92 13.48 13.07
C CYS A 176 -14.96 14.08 14.03
N THR A 177 -15.99 13.30 14.38
CA THR A 177 -17.08 13.78 15.22
C THR A 177 -16.81 13.60 16.71
N SER A 178 -15.99 12.61 17.05
CA SER A 178 -15.53 12.33 18.40
C SER A 178 -14.24 11.50 18.34
N PRO A 179 -13.51 11.32 19.44
CA PRO A 179 -12.23 10.62 19.43
C PRO A 179 -12.32 9.25 18.77
N GLY A 180 -11.61 9.08 17.66
CA GLY A 180 -11.58 7.83 16.89
C GLY A 180 -12.85 7.47 16.12
N ILE A 181 -13.84 8.36 16.00
CA ILE A 181 -15.08 8.14 15.25
C ILE A 181 -15.16 9.09 14.05
N CYS A 182 -15.30 8.51 12.87
CA CYS A 182 -15.43 9.22 11.61
C CYS A 182 -16.87 9.21 11.10
N SER A 183 -17.35 10.37 10.67
CA SER A 183 -18.53 10.50 9.83
C SER A 183 -18.10 10.49 8.37
N CYS A 184 -18.56 9.50 7.60
CA CYS A 184 -18.14 9.32 6.22
C CYS A 184 -19.05 10.06 5.24
N PRO A 185 -18.47 10.67 4.19
CA PRO A 185 -19.27 11.30 3.15
C PRO A 185 -20.00 10.23 2.30
N PRO A 186 -21.06 10.62 1.58
CA PRO A 186 -21.81 9.70 0.72
C PRO A 186 -20.90 8.97 -0.27
N GLY A 187 -21.06 7.65 -0.37
CA GLY A 187 -20.23 6.80 -1.24
C GLY A 187 -18.98 6.22 -0.58
N PHE A 188 -18.74 6.52 0.70
CA PHE A 188 -17.66 5.94 1.50
C PHE A 188 -18.19 5.26 2.77
N GLN A 189 -17.43 4.29 3.27
CA GLN A 189 -17.74 3.49 4.43
C GLN A 189 -16.45 3.01 5.12
N GLY A 190 -16.61 2.33 6.24
CA GLY A 190 -15.49 1.87 7.07
C GLY A 190 -15.26 2.76 8.27
N ARG A 191 -14.41 2.30 9.20
CA ARG A 191 -14.20 2.99 10.47
C ARG A 191 -13.52 4.35 10.28
N HIS A 192 -12.71 4.45 9.25
CA HIS A 192 -11.95 5.63 8.86
C HIS A 192 -12.33 6.09 7.44
N CYS A 193 -13.51 5.72 6.94
CA CYS A 193 -13.98 6.07 5.59
C CYS A 193 -13.07 5.56 4.46
N GLU A 194 -12.38 4.44 4.70
CA GLU A 194 -11.39 3.84 3.81
C GLU A 194 -12.00 3.01 2.66
N GLY A 195 -13.25 2.55 2.81
CA GLY A 195 -13.94 1.71 1.83
C GLY A 195 -14.90 2.51 0.95
N GLY A 196 -15.06 2.11 -0.30
CA GLY A 196 -16.09 2.64 -1.18
C GLY A 196 -17.43 1.92 -1.01
N ILE A 197 -18.53 2.58 -1.38
CA ILE A 197 -19.85 1.97 -1.57
C ILE A 197 -20.17 2.00 -3.07
N CYS A 198 -20.42 0.83 -3.66
CA CYS A 198 -20.80 0.69 -5.06
C CYS A 198 -22.23 0.16 -5.12
N GLY A 199 -23.09 0.78 -5.93
CA GLY A 199 -24.44 0.28 -6.18
C GLY A 199 -24.42 -1.08 -6.84
N GLU A 200 -23.55 -1.26 -7.84
CA GLU A 200 -23.27 -2.54 -8.46
C GLU A 200 -21.99 -3.18 -7.89
N LYS A 201 -22.03 -4.49 -7.64
CA LYS A 201 -20.90 -5.20 -7.03
C LYS A 201 -19.74 -5.34 -8.02
N CYS A 202 -18.51 -5.10 -7.55
CA CYS A 202 -17.29 -5.44 -8.28
C CYS A 202 -17.16 -6.96 -8.42
N LEU A 203 -16.97 -7.44 -9.66
CA LEU A 203 -16.84 -8.86 -9.99
C LEU A 203 -15.38 -9.34 -9.90
N ASN A 204 -15.17 -10.66 -10.02
CA ASN A 204 -13.85 -11.29 -10.16
C ASN A 204 -12.81 -10.88 -9.09
N GLY A 205 -13.28 -10.65 -7.85
CA GLY A 205 -12.42 -10.23 -6.74
C GLY A 205 -12.00 -8.76 -6.79
N GLY A 206 -12.71 -7.92 -7.54
CA GLY A 206 -12.55 -6.47 -7.47
C GLY A 206 -13.04 -5.91 -6.13
N LYS A 207 -12.46 -4.79 -5.70
CA LYS A 207 -12.83 -4.08 -4.47
C LYS A 207 -13.44 -2.73 -4.79
N CYS A 208 -14.54 -2.40 -4.12
CA CYS A 208 -15.09 -1.06 -4.23
C CYS A 208 -14.24 -0.08 -3.42
N ILE A 209 -13.58 0.86 -4.10
CA ILE A 209 -12.65 1.80 -3.48
C ILE A 209 -13.24 3.21 -3.36
N GLN A 210 -14.26 3.52 -4.16
CA GLN A 210 -15.01 4.78 -4.13
C GLN A 210 -16.43 4.54 -4.66
N LYS A 211 -17.31 5.55 -4.54
CA LYS A 211 -18.65 5.53 -5.14
C LYS A 211 -18.62 5.00 -6.57
N ASP A 212 -19.26 3.87 -6.79
CA ASP A 212 -19.40 3.20 -8.10
C ASP A 212 -18.08 2.98 -8.85
N THR A 213 -16.97 2.85 -8.12
CA THR A 213 -15.62 2.68 -8.68
C THR A 213 -14.96 1.42 -8.13
N CYS A 214 -14.66 0.48 -9.02
CA CYS A 214 -14.02 -0.79 -8.69
C CYS A 214 -12.51 -0.78 -8.97
N GLU A 215 -11.72 -1.21 -8.00
CA GLU A 215 -10.34 -1.62 -8.18
C GLU A 215 -10.30 -3.10 -8.57
N CYS A 216 -9.82 -3.40 -9.78
CA CYS A 216 -9.81 -4.76 -10.31
C CYS A 216 -8.58 -5.55 -9.90
N SER A 217 -8.80 -6.83 -9.56
CA SER A 217 -7.72 -7.80 -9.34
C SER A 217 -6.89 -7.99 -10.62
N LYS A 218 -5.61 -8.37 -10.44
CA LYS A 218 -4.66 -8.54 -11.54
C LYS A 218 -5.23 -9.48 -12.62
N GLY A 219 -5.24 -8.99 -13.87
CA GLY A 219 -5.77 -9.75 -15.00
C GLY A 219 -7.27 -9.59 -15.21
N TYR A 220 -7.93 -8.64 -14.55
CA TYR A 220 -9.30 -8.22 -14.84
C TYR A 220 -9.38 -6.70 -15.09
N TYR A 221 -10.41 -6.26 -15.81
CA TYR A 221 -10.66 -4.86 -16.15
C TYR A 221 -12.15 -4.61 -16.47
N GLY A 222 -12.52 -3.35 -16.66
CA GLY A 222 -13.90 -2.90 -16.83
C GLY A 222 -14.42 -2.13 -15.61
N PRO A 223 -15.53 -1.39 -15.74
CA PRO A 223 -16.14 -0.64 -14.64
C PRO A 223 -16.50 -1.50 -13.43
N HIS A 224 -16.85 -2.78 -13.66
CA HIS A 224 -17.20 -3.74 -12.62
C HIS A 224 -16.23 -4.94 -12.59
N CYS A 225 -15.05 -4.82 -13.19
CA CYS A 225 -14.06 -5.89 -13.30
C CYS A 225 -14.57 -7.16 -14.00
N GLU A 226 -15.51 -6.99 -14.93
CA GLU A 226 -16.22 -8.05 -15.63
C GLU A 226 -15.39 -8.72 -16.73
N TYR A 227 -14.38 -8.03 -17.26
CA TYR A 227 -13.54 -8.54 -18.34
C TYR A 227 -12.24 -9.16 -17.82
N SER A 228 -11.83 -10.29 -18.40
CA SER A 228 -10.55 -10.95 -18.08
C SER A 228 -9.49 -10.62 -19.14
N ARG A 229 -8.24 -10.50 -18.69
CA ARG A 229 -7.05 -10.19 -19.49
C ARG A 229 -6.11 -11.39 -19.43
N CYS A 230 -5.75 -11.90 -20.60
CA CYS A 230 -4.77 -12.97 -20.74
C CYS A 230 -3.40 -12.32 -20.97
N ILE A 231 -2.44 -12.58 -20.07
CA ILE A 231 -1.06 -12.10 -20.23
C ILE A 231 -0.38 -12.94 -21.31
N ILE A 232 -0.58 -14.27 -21.26
CA ILE A 232 -0.22 -15.17 -22.35
C ILE A 232 -1.43 -15.24 -23.28
N PRO A 233 -1.33 -14.74 -24.53
CA PRO A 233 -2.46 -14.67 -25.43
C PRO A 233 -2.99 -16.07 -25.75
N CYS A 234 -4.31 -16.18 -25.89
CA CYS A 234 -4.94 -17.40 -26.36
C CYS A 234 -4.58 -17.64 -27.83
N LEU A 235 -4.08 -18.82 -28.15
CA LEU A 235 -3.73 -19.22 -29.50
C LEU A 235 -4.96 -19.76 -30.24
N ASN A 236 -4.83 -19.94 -31.56
CA ASN A 236 -5.81 -20.60 -32.41
C ASN A 236 -7.25 -20.02 -32.31
N GLY A 237 -7.37 -18.70 -32.09
CA GLY A 237 -8.66 -18.01 -31.97
C GLY A 237 -9.38 -18.19 -30.63
N GLY A 238 -8.68 -18.65 -29.59
CA GLY A 238 -9.24 -18.73 -28.24
C GLY A 238 -9.58 -17.35 -27.65
N LYS A 239 -10.58 -17.31 -26.76
CA LYS A 239 -10.94 -16.10 -26.00
C LYS A 239 -10.57 -16.26 -24.53
N CYS A 240 -10.06 -15.19 -23.92
CA CYS A 240 -9.74 -15.22 -22.51
C CYS A 240 -11.03 -15.41 -21.68
N LYS A 241 -11.03 -16.39 -20.76
CA LYS A 241 -12.15 -16.62 -19.84
C LYS A 241 -11.77 -16.40 -18.38
N ALA A 242 -10.49 -16.52 -18.05
CA ALA A 242 -9.91 -16.21 -16.75
C ALA A 242 -8.42 -15.88 -16.94
N VAL A 243 -7.75 -15.46 -15.88
CA VAL A 243 -6.31 -15.13 -15.91
C VAL A 243 -5.53 -16.31 -16.50
N ASN A 244 -4.91 -16.09 -17.66
CA ASN A 244 -4.12 -17.09 -18.39
C ASN A 244 -4.88 -18.41 -18.67
N LYS A 245 -6.21 -18.37 -18.75
CA LYS A 245 -7.02 -19.52 -19.17
C LYS A 245 -7.94 -19.12 -20.31
N CYS A 246 -7.86 -19.93 -21.36
CA CYS A 246 -8.57 -19.69 -22.60
C CYS A 246 -9.79 -20.59 -22.75
N ARG A 247 -10.82 -20.05 -23.40
CA ARG A 247 -11.91 -20.82 -23.98
C ARG A 247 -11.50 -21.19 -25.40
N CYS A 248 -11.22 -22.47 -25.61
CA CYS A 248 -10.71 -22.97 -26.88
C CYS A 248 -11.81 -23.31 -27.89
N PRO A 249 -11.59 -23.03 -29.18
CA PRO A 249 -12.44 -23.52 -30.26
C PRO A 249 -12.41 -25.06 -30.36
N ARG A 250 -13.39 -25.63 -31.06
CA ARG A 250 -13.48 -27.10 -31.25
C ARG A 250 -12.19 -27.65 -31.87
N GLY A 251 -11.64 -28.69 -31.25
CA GLY A 251 -10.41 -29.36 -31.72
C GLY A 251 -9.12 -28.84 -31.12
N PHE A 252 -9.17 -27.76 -30.32
CA PHE A 252 -8.03 -27.25 -29.55
C PHE A 252 -8.28 -27.39 -28.04
N ARG A 253 -7.21 -27.63 -27.28
CA ARG A 253 -7.20 -27.82 -25.83
C ARG A 253 -5.91 -27.21 -25.25
N GLY A 254 -5.73 -27.29 -23.94
CA GLY A 254 -4.66 -26.59 -23.21
C GLY A 254 -5.16 -25.29 -22.60
N ASP A 255 -4.37 -24.73 -21.68
CA ASP A 255 -4.73 -23.48 -20.98
C ASP A 255 -4.69 -22.27 -21.91
N HIS A 256 -3.93 -22.36 -23.01
CA HIS A 256 -3.76 -21.32 -24.04
C HIS A 256 -4.20 -21.77 -25.43
N CYS A 257 -4.93 -22.89 -25.54
CA CYS A 257 -5.37 -23.49 -26.81
C CYS A 257 -4.23 -23.91 -27.74
N GLU A 258 -3.09 -24.24 -27.15
CA GLU A 258 -1.85 -24.66 -27.80
C GLU A 258 -1.89 -26.11 -28.30
N ILE A 259 -2.76 -26.95 -27.72
CA ILE A 259 -2.86 -28.38 -28.04
C ILE A 259 -3.92 -28.57 -29.13
N GLY A 260 -3.49 -28.78 -30.37
CA GLY A 260 -4.37 -29.22 -31.45
C GLY A 260 -4.74 -30.71 -31.36
N ARG A 261 -5.78 -31.14 -32.07
CA ARG A 261 -6.06 -32.57 -32.25
C ARG A 261 -4.82 -33.26 -32.85
N ALA A 262 -4.27 -34.23 -32.12
CA ALA A 262 -3.40 -35.22 -32.71
C ALA A 262 -4.18 -35.89 -33.86
N LYS A 263 -3.66 -35.79 -35.09
CA LYS A 263 -4.08 -36.71 -36.15
C LYS A 263 -3.80 -38.11 -35.59
N PRO A 264 -4.76 -39.05 -35.57
CA PRO A 264 -4.47 -40.38 -35.08
C PRO A 264 -3.32 -40.93 -35.93
N ALA A 265 -2.19 -41.19 -35.29
CA ALA A 265 -1.15 -42.02 -35.88
C ALA A 265 -1.81 -43.40 -36.03
N ARG A 266 -2.36 -43.68 -37.21
CA ARG A 266 -2.69 -45.04 -37.60
C ARG A 266 -1.34 -45.78 -37.68
N SER A 267 -0.93 -46.39 -36.57
CA SER A 267 0.07 -47.44 -36.57
C SER A 267 -0.38 -48.47 -37.60
N ASN A 268 0.50 -48.82 -38.54
CA ASN A 268 0.15 -49.78 -39.58
C ASN A 268 -0.01 -51.19 -39.00
N CYS A 269 0.49 -51.45 -37.79
CA CYS A 269 0.36 -52.75 -37.12
C CYS A 269 -0.82 -52.87 -36.15
N GLN A 270 -1.58 -51.80 -35.90
CA GLN A 270 -2.91 -51.93 -35.30
C GLN A 270 -3.91 -52.63 -36.23
N LEU A 271 -3.69 -52.58 -37.55
CA LEU A 271 -4.37 -53.42 -38.51
C LEU A 271 -3.48 -54.63 -38.83
N ALA A 272 -4.07 -55.83 -38.83
CA ALA A 272 -3.31 -57.05 -39.08
C ALA A 272 -2.65 -57.05 -40.47
N CYS A 273 -1.35 -57.34 -40.53
CA CYS A 273 -0.63 -57.65 -41.75
C CYS A 273 -1.17 -58.99 -42.29
N LYS A 274 -1.85 -58.99 -43.44
CA LYS A 274 -2.63 -60.15 -43.88
C LYS A 274 -1.72 -61.32 -44.32
N HIS A 275 -0.68 -61.02 -45.10
CA HIS A 275 0.33 -61.95 -45.59
C HIS A 275 1.73 -61.38 -45.32
N GLY A 276 2.05 -61.22 -44.03
CA GLY A 276 3.32 -60.69 -43.59
C GLY A 276 3.37 -60.48 -42.08
N THR A 277 4.54 -60.12 -41.59
CA THR A 277 4.80 -59.91 -40.15
C THR A 277 5.00 -58.44 -39.86
N CYS A 278 4.44 -57.97 -38.75
CA CYS A 278 4.73 -56.62 -38.28
C CYS A 278 6.13 -56.58 -37.66
N VAL A 279 6.99 -55.70 -38.16
CA VAL A 279 8.30 -55.38 -37.59
C VAL A 279 8.43 -53.86 -37.55
N ASP A 280 8.71 -53.29 -36.38
CA ASP A 280 8.90 -51.85 -36.17
C ASP A 280 7.81 -50.95 -36.82
N ASP A 281 6.55 -51.27 -36.51
CA ASP A 281 5.35 -50.55 -36.96
C ASP A 281 5.13 -50.50 -38.48
N SER A 282 5.78 -51.41 -39.21
CA SER A 282 5.61 -51.63 -40.65
C SER A 282 5.43 -53.12 -40.97
N CYS A 283 4.52 -53.45 -41.90
CA CYS A 283 4.35 -54.82 -42.34
C CYS A 283 5.47 -55.22 -43.33
N VAL A 284 6.21 -56.26 -42.98
CA VAL A 284 7.14 -56.95 -43.88
C VAL A 284 6.37 -58.08 -44.55
N CYS A 285 6.18 -58.01 -45.87
CA CYS A 285 5.31 -58.94 -46.60
C CYS A 285 6.01 -60.24 -46.97
N ASP A 286 5.25 -61.33 -46.91
CA ASP A 286 5.68 -62.65 -47.37
C ASP A 286 6.00 -62.63 -48.88
N PRO A 287 6.85 -63.56 -49.37
CA PRO A 287 7.20 -63.65 -50.79
C PRO A 287 5.94 -63.73 -51.68
N GLY A 288 5.88 -62.86 -52.68
CA GLY A 288 4.72 -62.76 -53.56
C GLY A 288 3.59 -61.85 -53.06
N TRP A 289 3.76 -61.14 -51.94
CA TRP A 289 2.82 -60.13 -51.45
C TRP A 289 3.45 -58.74 -51.31
N TYR A 290 2.64 -57.69 -51.39
CA TYR A 290 3.09 -56.30 -51.25
C TYR A 290 1.98 -55.36 -50.74
N GLY A 291 2.37 -54.11 -50.47
CA GLY A 291 1.49 -53.06 -49.93
C GLY A 291 1.61 -52.88 -48.42
N ARG A 292 1.07 -51.79 -47.89
CA ARG A 292 1.26 -51.36 -46.49
C ARG A 292 0.79 -52.36 -45.43
N LEU A 293 -0.16 -53.25 -45.80
CA LEU A 293 -0.72 -54.32 -44.96
C LEU A 293 -0.60 -55.71 -45.61
N CYS A 294 0.23 -55.84 -46.67
CA CYS A 294 0.46 -57.09 -47.39
C CYS A 294 -0.81 -57.78 -47.92
N HIS A 295 -1.75 -56.99 -48.46
CA HIS A 295 -3.01 -57.49 -49.01
C HIS A 295 -3.00 -57.67 -50.53
N HIS A 296 -1.95 -57.26 -51.23
CA HIS A 296 -1.83 -57.41 -52.68
C HIS A 296 -0.89 -58.56 -53.03
N LYS A 297 -1.36 -59.50 -53.86
CA LYS A 297 -0.52 -60.58 -54.41
C LYS A 297 0.18 -60.05 -55.66
N LYS A 298 1.49 -60.28 -55.77
CA LYS A 298 2.24 -60.06 -57.01
C LYS A 298 1.73 -61.08 -58.04
N GLY A 299 1.00 -60.59 -59.04
CA GLY A 299 0.63 -61.39 -60.18
C GLY A 299 1.89 -61.81 -60.94
N VAL A 300 2.00 -63.10 -61.25
CA VAL A 300 2.98 -63.59 -62.22
C VAL A 300 2.47 -63.11 -63.59
N LEU A 301 3.16 -62.14 -64.19
CA LEU A 301 3.07 -61.94 -65.63
C LEU A 301 3.68 -63.20 -66.26
N VAL A 302 2.86 -63.85 -67.08
CA VAL A 302 3.07 -65.15 -67.77
C VAL A 302 4.49 -65.37 -68.22
#